data_AF-A0A3L8SF02-F1
#
_entry.id   AF-A0A3L8SF02-F1
#
_cell.length_a   1.000
_cell.length_b   1.000
_cell.length_c   1.000
_cell.angle_alpha   90.00
_cell.angle_beta   90.00
_cell.angle_gamma   90.00
#
_symmetry.space_group_name_H-M   'P 1'
#
loop_
_entity.id
_entity.type
_entity.pdbx_description
1 polymer ?
#
loop_
_entity_poly.entity_id
_entity_poly.type
_entity_poly.pdbx_seq_one_letter_code
_entity_poly.pdbx_strand_id
1 'polypeptide(L)'
;MDIMEYFARISYRGSHNKPDLATLSDIFQHHIQAVPYENLSIHCGERIELDLEVIYKKIVRNKRGGWCMENNYLLSWVLKTLGYDIILLGAKVYIPERKAYPDEINHLLLQVELGGKSYIVDGGFGMAYQMWQPMELISGTDQPQIPGIFRFQEENGTWYFEKVKRKQWVLNPSTSTSPNVENEVCHRIYLFTLQPRDIEEFMGCNVHLQTAPDSKFVLKSMCSLQTADGIRTLVGWKLTEIKYNYRDNMDLVEIRMLADEELEKTLKEKFSKMNIQEYFGRISYKKPHKDADLQTLTAIFQHHIQTIPFENLSMHCGEAIELDLQSTYNKIVRKKRGGWCLETTHLLFWALQELGYDVCILGANSYDPAEKGYTAQINHILLKVVIKGESYIVDAGFGGAYQMWQPLMLISGKDQPQVPGIFHFMEDNGTWYFEKVKRKHYIPEHSKNDFPHTPELGNIRKIYQFTLEPRHIDDFQELNAYLQVSPDNILRKKSICSLQTTSGVLALVGWTLTEMKYNYTEGMDLVNITTLTDEEVEKTLKDKFNIVLENKLVPVNVRGLPPNLVDKI
;
A
#
# COMPACT_ATOMS: atom_id res chain seq x y z
N MET A 1 -22.03 14.76 9.44
CA MET A 1 -21.20 13.78 8.69
C MET A 1 -21.18 14.08 7.18
N ASP A 2 -20.12 13.70 6.46
CA ASP A 2 -19.96 13.85 5.01
C ASP A 2 -19.66 12.48 4.37
N ILE A 3 -20.44 12.08 3.37
CA ILE A 3 -20.26 10.80 2.67
C ILE A 3 -18.93 10.74 1.89
N MET A 4 -18.43 11.88 1.41
CA MET A 4 -17.17 11.95 0.67
C MET A 4 -15.97 11.71 1.59
N GLU A 5 -16.01 12.20 2.83
CA GLU A 5 -15.00 11.86 3.86
C GLU A 5 -15.01 10.35 4.17
N TYR A 6 -16.18 9.71 4.20
CA TYR A 6 -16.30 8.26 4.36
C TYR A 6 -15.72 7.50 3.17
N PHE A 7 -16.06 7.89 1.94
CA PHE A 7 -15.49 7.26 0.74
C PHE A 7 -13.97 7.39 0.70
N ALA A 8 -13.43 8.55 1.06
CA ALA A 8 -11.99 8.72 1.24
C ALA A 8 -11.42 7.79 2.33
N ARG A 9 -12.12 7.60 3.47
CA ARG A 9 -11.71 6.66 4.53
C ARG A 9 -11.56 5.23 4.00
N ILE A 10 -12.48 4.79 3.15
CA ILE A 10 -12.50 3.43 2.62
C ILE A 10 -11.77 3.29 1.27
N SER A 11 -11.26 4.38 0.69
CA SER A 11 -10.70 4.45 -0.68
C SER A 11 -11.69 4.06 -1.77
N TYR A 12 -12.98 4.30 -1.55
CA TYR A 12 -14.00 4.05 -2.55
C TYR A 12 -14.03 5.20 -3.57
N ARG A 13 -13.84 4.87 -4.85
CA ARG A 13 -13.94 5.83 -5.98
C ARG A 13 -14.96 5.40 -7.03
N GLY A 14 -15.70 4.32 -6.76
CA GLY A 14 -16.73 3.80 -7.65
C GLY A 14 -17.92 4.76 -7.80
N SER A 15 -18.74 4.51 -8.82
CA SER A 15 -20.02 5.21 -8.98
C SER A 15 -20.94 4.87 -7.80
N HIS A 16 -21.62 5.88 -7.26
CA HIS A 16 -22.59 5.72 -6.15
C HIS A 16 -23.95 6.32 -6.51
N ASN A 17 -24.19 6.55 -7.82
CA ASN A 17 -25.40 7.21 -8.32
C ASN A 17 -26.65 6.32 -8.30
N LYS A 18 -26.48 5.00 -8.08
CA LYS A 18 -27.57 4.03 -8.10
C LYS A 18 -27.44 3.08 -6.90
N PRO A 19 -28.52 2.86 -6.13
CA PRO A 19 -28.53 1.85 -5.08
C PRO A 19 -28.75 0.47 -5.70
N ASP A 20 -27.70 -0.16 -6.24
CA ASP A 20 -27.73 -1.50 -6.82
C ASP A 20 -26.76 -2.47 -6.11
N LEU A 21 -26.88 -3.77 -6.39
CA LEU A 21 -26.13 -4.79 -5.64
C LEU A 21 -24.62 -4.68 -5.89
N ALA A 22 -24.23 -4.24 -7.10
CA ALA A 22 -22.84 -4.03 -7.45
C ALA A 22 -22.23 -2.90 -6.61
N THR A 23 -22.91 -1.76 -6.54
CA THR A 23 -22.50 -0.61 -5.71
C THR A 23 -22.46 -0.98 -4.23
N LEU A 24 -23.47 -1.69 -3.72
CA LEU A 24 -23.51 -2.17 -2.33
C LEU A 24 -22.31 -3.09 -2.03
N SER A 25 -22.05 -4.06 -2.90
CA SER A 25 -20.97 -5.03 -2.75
C SER A 25 -19.59 -4.36 -2.80
N ASP A 26 -19.43 -3.35 -3.64
CA ASP A 26 -18.17 -2.64 -3.81
C ASP A 26 -17.85 -1.76 -2.59
N ILE A 27 -18.82 -0.96 -2.12
CA ILE A 27 -18.69 -0.17 -0.88
C ILE A 27 -18.42 -1.08 0.32
N PHE A 28 -19.13 -2.19 0.41
CA PHE A 28 -18.99 -3.16 1.51
C PHE A 28 -17.58 -3.75 1.57
N GLN A 29 -17.03 -4.19 0.43
CA GLN A 29 -15.66 -4.72 0.35
C GLN A 29 -14.63 -3.66 0.74
N HIS A 30 -14.76 -2.44 0.22
CA HIS A 30 -13.88 -1.34 0.59
C HIS A 30 -13.95 -1.02 2.09
N HIS A 31 -15.14 -1.12 2.71
CA HIS A 31 -15.32 -0.90 4.14
C HIS A 31 -14.54 -1.91 4.98
N ILE A 32 -14.78 -3.21 4.78
CA ILE A 32 -14.16 -4.27 5.60
C ILE A 32 -12.65 -4.40 5.40
N GLN A 33 -12.13 -3.94 4.25
CA GLN A 33 -10.70 -3.89 3.95
C GLN A 33 -10.00 -2.62 4.48
N ALA A 34 -10.77 -1.56 4.77
CA ALA A 34 -10.22 -0.30 5.26
C ALA A 34 -10.42 -0.08 6.75
N VAL A 35 -11.53 -0.55 7.32
CA VAL A 35 -11.92 -0.32 8.71
C VAL A 35 -11.68 -1.58 9.53
N PRO A 36 -10.71 -1.56 10.48
CA PRO A 36 -10.49 -2.71 11.34
C PRO A 36 -11.69 -2.97 12.25
N TYR A 37 -12.01 -4.24 12.46
CA TYR A 37 -12.80 -4.66 13.61
C TYR A 37 -11.89 -4.66 14.84
N GLU A 38 -12.20 -3.84 15.86
CA GLU A 38 -11.36 -3.69 17.05
C GLU A 38 -12.14 -3.34 18.31
N ASN A 39 -11.58 -3.68 19.47
CA ASN A 39 -12.10 -3.28 20.78
C ASN A 39 -11.05 -2.53 21.63
N LEU A 40 -10.03 -1.94 21.00
CA LEU A 40 -8.87 -1.37 21.70
C LEU A 40 -9.24 -0.16 22.53
N SER A 41 -10.30 0.58 22.18
CA SER A 41 -10.84 1.66 23.02
C SER A 41 -11.06 1.20 24.47
N ILE A 42 -11.62 0.01 24.69
CA ILE A 42 -11.83 -0.56 26.03
C ILE A 42 -10.50 -0.70 26.78
N HIS A 43 -9.48 -1.23 26.10
CA HIS A 43 -8.14 -1.47 26.66
C HIS A 43 -7.32 -0.18 26.83
N CYS A 44 -7.71 0.90 26.17
CA CYS A 44 -7.15 2.24 26.34
C CYS A 44 -7.93 3.09 27.35
N GLY A 45 -8.96 2.54 28.02
CA GLY A 45 -9.79 3.27 28.97
C GLY A 45 -10.78 4.26 28.32
N GLU A 46 -11.00 4.13 27.01
CA GLU A 46 -12.00 4.89 26.27
C GLU A 46 -13.34 4.15 26.28
N ARG A 47 -14.43 4.88 26.51
CA ARG A 47 -15.78 4.33 26.45
C ARG A 47 -16.25 4.23 24.99
N ILE A 48 -16.93 3.14 24.64
CA ILE A 48 -17.60 2.99 23.34
C ILE A 48 -19.05 3.45 23.48
N GLU A 49 -19.40 4.47 22.70
CA GLU A 49 -20.73 5.09 22.67
C GLU A 49 -21.41 4.83 21.33
N LEU A 50 -22.72 4.57 21.35
CA LEU A 50 -23.53 4.34 20.15
C LEU A 50 -24.12 5.65 19.60
N ASP A 51 -23.34 6.72 19.66
CA ASP A 51 -23.64 7.99 18.98
C ASP A 51 -22.98 8.01 17.60
N LEU A 52 -23.78 8.25 16.58
CA LEU A 52 -23.33 8.13 15.19
C LEU A 52 -22.26 9.17 14.80
N GLU A 53 -22.32 10.40 15.33
CA GLU A 53 -21.30 11.43 15.07
C GLU A 53 -19.98 11.10 15.80
N VAL A 54 -20.05 10.53 17.02
CA VAL A 54 -18.88 10.02 17.75
C VAL A 54 -18.23 8.87 16.98
N ILE A 55 -19.02 7.89 16.54
CA ILE A 55 -18.56 6.76 15.72
C ILE A 55 -17.92 7.25 14.42
N TYR A 56 -18.59 8.16 13.72
CA TYR A 56 -18.09 8.75 12.49
C TYR A 56 -16.75 9.46 12.73
N LYS A 57 -16.62 10.26 13.78
CA LYS A 57 -15.36 10.92 14.13
C LYS A 57 -14.25 9.89 14.41
N LYS A 58 -14.55 8.83 15.16
CA LYS A 58 -13.59 7.75 15.47
C LYS A 58 -13.14 7.02 14.20
N ILE A 59 -14.07 6.47 13.44
CA ILE A 59 -13.77 5.60 12.31
C ILE A 59 -13.31 6.38 11.08
N VAL A 60 -14.02 7.45 10.71
CA VAL A 60 -13.81 8.18 9.45
C VAL A 60 -12.71 9.22 9.57
N ARG A 61 -12.77 10.09 10.60
CA ARG A 61 -11.83 11.22 10.75
C ARG A 61 -10.53 10.81 11.45
N ASN A 62 -10.63 10.07 12.55
CA ASN A 62 -9.47 9.61 13.32
C ASN A 62 -8.85 8.30 12.78
N LYS A 63 -9.42 7.75 11.70
CA LYS A 63 -8.93 6.53 11.01
C LYS A 63 -8.79 5.31 11.93
N ARG A 64 -9.58 5.23 13.01
CA ARG A 64 -9.63 4.04 13.89
C ARG A 64 -10.56 2.98 13.29
N GLY A 65 -10.57 1.81 13.93
CA GLY A 65 -11.60 0.79 13.73
C GLY A 65 -12.78 1.00 14.68
N GLY A 66 -13.64 -0.01 14.74
CA GLY A 66 -14.66 -0.16 15.79
C GLY A 66 -15.08 -1.61 15.92
N TRP A 67 -15.98 -1.95 16.86
CA TRP A 67 -16.60 -3.28 16.91
C TRP A 67 -17.95 -3.33 16.19
N CYS A 68 -18.72 -4.41 16.32
CA CYS A 68 -19.86 -4.68 15.45
C CYS A 68 -20.91 -3.56 15.42
N MET A 69 -21.28 -3.03 16.59
CA MET A 69 -22.28 -1.98 16.71
C MET A 69 -21.81 -0.66 16.08
N GLU A 70 -20.52 -0.33 16.18
CA GLU A 70 -19.97 0.89 15.57
C GLU A 70 -19.88 0.76 14.04
N ASN A 71 -19.35 -0.36 13.54
CA ASN A 71 -19.19 -0.58 12.09
C ASN A 71 -20.54 -0.66 11.39
N ASN A 72 -21.45 -1.52 11.88
CA ASN A 72 -22.72 -1.74 11.22
C ASN A 72 -23.65 -0.53 11.38
N TYR A 73 -23.57 0.24 12.47
CA TYR A 73 -24.34 1.46 12.57
C TYR A 73 -23.83 2.56 11.62
N LEU A 74 -22.51 2.74 11.50
CA LEU A 74 -21.91 3.63 10.51
C LEU A 74 -22.27 3.21 9.08
N LEU A 75 -22.18 1.92 8.77
CA LEU A 75 -22.54 1.38 7.46
C LEU A 75 -24.03 1.58 7.16
N SER A 76 -24.90 1.45 8.17
CA SER A 76 -26.34 1.74 8.01
C SER A 76 -26.59 3.20 7.59
N TRP A 77 -25.86 4.16 8.16
CA TRP A 77 -25.94 5.57 7.79
C TRP A 77 -25.48 5.79 6.35
N VAL A 78 -24.36 5.18 5.95
CA VAL A 78 -23.84 5.24 4.58
C VAL A 78 -24.87 4.73 3.59
N LEU A 79 -25.41 3.53 3.81
CA LEU A 79 -26.35 2.91 2.89
C LEU A 79 -27.69 3.67 2.82
N LYS A 80 -28.20 4.15 3.96
CA LYS A 80 -29.39 5.04 3.97
C LYS A 80 -29.14 6.33 3.20
N THR A 81 -27.95 6.93 3.35
CA THR A 81 -27.57 8.15 2.61
C THR A 81 -27.52 7.93 1.10
N LEU A 82 -27.20 6.70 0.66
CA LEU A 82 -27.19 6.30 -0.74
C LEU A 82 -28.55 5.83 -1.27
N GLY A 83 -29.60 5.86 -0.45
CA GLY A 83 -30.96 5.53 -0.85
C GLY A 83 -31.31 4.05 -0.78
N TYR A 84 -30.51 3.22 -0.10
CA TYR A 84 -30.91 1.84 0.21
C TYR A 84 -31.95 1.82 1.34
N ASP A 85 -32.87 0.86 1.27
CA ASP A 85 -33.78 0.54 2.36
C ASP A 85 -33.09 -0.42 3.34
N ILE A 86 -32.95 -0.01 4.60
CA ILE A 86 -32.09 -0.67 5.59
C ILE A 86 -32.86 -0.91 6.89
N ILE A 87 -32.84 -2.17 7.32
CA ILE A 87 -33.37 -2.62 8.60
C ILE A 87 -32.20 -3.07 9.49
N LEU A 88 -32.17 -2.59 10.73
CA LEU A 88 -31.22 -3.07 11.74
C LEU A 88 -31.78 -4.35 12.36
N LEU A 89 -30.96 -5.38 12.49
CA LEU A 89 -31.33 -6.65 13.11
C LEU A 89 -30.37 -6.98 14.26
N GLY A 90 -30.88 -7.75 15.22
CA GLY A 90 -30.11 -8.25 16.36
C GLY A 90 -29.79 -9.73 16.24
N ALA A 91 -28.53 -10.08 16.44
CA ALA A 91 -28.04 -11.46 16.42
C ALA A 91 -27.44 -11.89 17.76
N LYS A 92 -27.33 -13.20 17.91
CA LYS A 92 -26.71 -13.91 19.01
C LYS A 92 -25.52 -14.69 18.47
N VAL A 93 -24.31 -14.28 18.84
CA VAL A 93 -23.07 -14.93 18.37
C VAL A 93 -22.86 -16.27 19.08
N TYR A 94 -22.55 -17.31 18.32
CA TYR A 94 -22.27 -18.64 18.85
C TYR A 94 -21.03 -18.63 19.75
N ILE A 95 -21.11 -19.29 20.90
CA ILE A 95 -20.01 -19.39 21.86
C ILE A 95 -19.48 -20.84 21.84
N PRO A 96 -18.38 -21.13 21.13
CA PRO A 96 -17.88 -22.50 20.97
C PRO A 96 -17.59 -23.21 22.30
N GLU A 97 -17.09 -22.49 23.29
CA GLU A 97 -16.73 -23.05 24.60
C GLU A 97 -17.96 -23.49 25.41
N ARG A 98 -19.11 -22.84 25.19
CA ARG A 98 -20.40 -23.20 25.80
C ARG A 98 -21.24 -24.11 24.91
N LYS A 99 -20.83 -24.30 23.65
CA LYS A 99 -21.58 -24.95 22.57
C LYS A 99 -23.01 -24.41 22.42
N ALA A 100 -23.21 -23.13 22.71
CA ALA A 100 -24.53 -22.51 22.80
C ALA A 100 -24.51 -21.06 22.30
N TYR A 101 -25.70 -20.55 22.01
CA TYR A 101 -25.96 -19.12 21.78
C TYR A 101 -26.35 -18.45 23.10
N PRO A 102 -26.02 -17.17 23.31
CA PRO A 102 -26.48 -16.41 24.49
C PRO A 102 -27.99 -16.15 24.46
N ASP A 103 -28.54 -15.83 25.63
CA ASP A 103 -29.97 -15.50 25.77
C ASP A 103 -30.33 -14.13 25.18
N GLU A 104 -29.40 -13.18 25.27
CA GLU A 104 -29.58 -11.80 24.80
C GLU A 104 -28.87 -11.54 23.47
N ILE A 105 -29.38 -10.58 22.69
CA ILE A 105 -28.70 -10.10 21.49
C ILE A 105 -27.37 -9.42 21.87
N ASN A 106 -26.33 -9.67 21.09
CA ASN A 106 -24.99 -9.13 21.34
C ASN A 106 -24.27 -8.71 20.06
N HIS A 107 -24.97 -8.71 18.92
CA HIS A 107 -24.42 -8.36 17.62
C HIS A 107 -25.44 -7.62 16.78
N LEU A 108 -25.04 -6.49 16.19
CA LEU A 108 -25.84 -5.74 15.23
C LEU A 108 -25.47 -6.20 13.82
N LEU A 109 -26.44 -6.41 12.96
CA LEU A 109 -26.25 -6.60 11.51
C LEU A 109 -27.33 -5.84 10.73
N LEU A 110 -27.18 -5.75 9.41
CA LEU A 110 -28.11 -5.02 8.55
C LEU A 110 -28.82 -5.97 7.59
N GLN A 111 -30.08 -5.68 7.30
CA GLN A 111 -30.82 -6.21 6.17
C GLN A 111 -31.05 -5.10 5.16
N VAL A 112 -30.84 -5.39 3.89
CA VAL A 112 -31.03 -4.48 2.75
C VAL A 112 -32.06 -5.05 1.81
N GLU A 113 -33.13 -4.30 1.53
CA GLU A 113 -34.11 -4.66 0.50
C GLU A 113 -33.70 -4.08 -0.84
N LEU A 114 -33.53 -4.95 -1.85
CA LEU A 114 -33.09 -4.53 -3.18
C LEU A 114 -33.65 -5.45 -4.27
N GLY A 115 -34.37 -4.85 -5.23
CA GLY A 115 -34.88 -5.59 -6.39
C GLY A 115 -35.86 -6.73 -6.03
N GLY A 116 -36.61 -6.56 -4.93
CA GLY A 116 -37.54 -7.59 -4.41
C GLY A 116 -36.86 -8.74 -3.66
N LYS A 117 -35.58 -8.59 -3.31
CA LYS A 117 -34.78 -9.56 -2.54
C LYS A 117 -34.21 -8.90 -1.29
N SER A 118 -34.07 -9.69 -0.23
CA SER A 118 -33.44 -9.28 1.02
C SER A 118 -31.99 -9.77 1.05
N TYR A 119 -31.07 -8.89 1.44
CA TYR A 119 -29.66 -9.22 1.64
C TYR A 119 -29.23 -8.90 3.07
N ILE A 120 -28.47 -9.79 3.68
CA ILE A 120 -27.78 -9.53 4.95
C ILE A 120 -26.42 -8.91 4.64
N VAL A 121 -26.14 -7.80 5.33
CA VAL A 121 -24.88 -7.08 5.29
C VAL A 121 -24.37 -6.94 6.72
N ASP A 122 -23.17 -7.46 6.95
CA ASP A 122 -22.52 -7.41 8.25
C ASP A 122 -21.05 -7.09 8.05
N GLY A 123 -20.66 -5.82 8.22
CA GLY A 123 -19.28 -5.34 8.13
C GLY A 123 -18.56 -5.33 9.47
N GLY A 124 -19.21 -5.87 10.50
CA GLY A 124 -18.82 -5.73 11.89
C GLY A 124 -18.54 -7.05 12.60
N PHE A 125 -18.60 -8.21 11.93
CA PHE A 125 -18.25 -9.48 12.55
C PHE A 125 -16.74 -9.60 12.81
N GLY A 126 -15.93 -9.14 11.85
CA GLY A 126 -14.47 -9.24 11.87
C GLY A 126 -13.98 -10.69 11.83
N MET A 127 -12.70 -10.89 12.15
CA MET A 127 -12.08 -12.21 12.28
C MET A 127 -12.22 -13.09 11.03
N ALA A 128 -11.82 -14.36 11.11
CA ALA A 128 -11.79 -15.27 9.95
C ALA A 128 -13.18 -15.66 9.39
N TYR A 129 -14.26 -15.16 9.96
CA TYR A 129 -15.64 -15.51 9.59
C TYR A 129 -16.40 -14.34 8.93
N GLN A 130 -15.72 -13.23 8.66
CA GLN A 130 -16.26 -12.07 7.96
C GLN A 130 -16.72 -12.44 6.52
N MET A 131 -17.97 -12.13 6.18
CA MET A 131 -18.44 -12.16 4.79
C MET A 131 -17.84 -10.98 4.01
N TRP A 132 -17.56 -11.17 2.73
CA TRP A 132 -17.01 -10.14 1.84
C TRP A 132 -18.04 -9.57 0.88
N GLN A 133 -19.19 -10.22 0.72
CA GLN A 133 -20.28 -9.76 -0.13
C GLN A 133 -21.60 -9.84 0.64
N PRO A 134 -22.57 -8.95 0.33
CA PRO A 134 -23.95 -9.08 0.82
C PRO A 134 -24.47 -10.48 0.54
N MET A 135 -25.02 -11.12 1.57
CA MET A 135 -25.54 -12.49 1.49
C MET A 135 -27.03 -12.44 1.20
N GLU A 136 -27.50 -13.06 0.11
CA GLU A 136 -28.94 -13.15 -0.15
C GLU A 136 -29.60 -14.00 0.95
N LEU A 137 -30.73 -13.53 1.49
CA LEU A 137 -31.44 -14.21 2.58
C LEU A 137 -32.23 -15.42 2.05
N ILE A 138 -31.51 -16.50 1.73
CA ILE A 138 -32.07 -17.76 1.21
C ILE A 138 -31.58 -18.92 2.08
N SER A 139 -32.54 -19.67 2.63
CA SER A 139 -32.27 -20.86 3.45
C SER A 139 -31.71 -22.01 2.61
N GLY A 140 -30.76 -22.76 3.17
CA GLY A 140 -30.20 -23.98 2.61
C GLY A 140 -29.22 -23.80 1.45
N THR A 141 -29.03 -22.58 0.95
CA THR A 141 -28.22 -22.30 -0.25
C THR A 141 -26.79 -21.93 0.10
N ASP A 142 -25.83 -22.60 -0.53
CA ASP A 142 -24.41 -22.26 -0.43
C ASP A 142 -24.10 -21.01 -1.27
N GLN A 143 -23.44 -20.04 -0.65
CA GLN A 143 -23.04 -18.78 -1.27
C GLN A 143 -21.51 -18.67 -1.17
N PRO A 144 -20.78 -19.10 -2.23
CA PRO A 144 -19.32 -19.06 -2.25
C PRO A 144 -18.79 -17.63 -2.29
N GLN A 145 -17.82 -17.34 -1.44
CA GLN A 145 -17.04 -16.10 -1.42
C GLN A 145 -15.54 -16.43 -1.25
N ILE A 146 -14.66 -15.45 -1.45
CA ILE A 146 -13.20 -15.64 -1.26
C ILE A 146 -12.88 -16.22 0.13
N PRO A 147 -13.43 -15.70 1.25
CA PRO A 147 -13.15 -16.22 2.59
C PRO A 147 -13.64 -17.64 2.84
N GLY A 148 -14.62 -18.12 2.06
CA GLY A 148 -15.28 -19.40 2.31
C GLY A 148 -16.66 -19.49 1.69
N ILE A 149 -17.28 -20.65 1.84
CA ILE A 149 -18.68 -20.87 1.49
C ILE A 149 -19.50 -20.55 2.73
N PHE A 150 -20.47 -19.65 2.59
CA PHE A 150 -21.40 -19.28 3.64
C PHE A 150 -22.79 -19.78 3.30
N ARG A 151 -23.62 -20.02 4.32
CA ARG A 151 -25.02 -20.38 4.12
C ARG A 151 -25.88 -19.86 5.26
N PHE A 152 -27.15 -19.64 4.94
CA PHE A 152 -28.19 -19.50 5.95
C PHE A 152 -28.98 -20.79 6.09
N GLN A 153 -29.41 -21.10 7.30
CA GLN A 153 -30.44 -22.12 7.57
C GLN A 153 -31.57 -21.45 8.32
N GLU A 154 -32.79 -21.68 7.88
CA GLU A 154 -34.00 -21.16 8.54
C GLU A 154 -34.73 -22.30 9.22
N GLU A 155 -35.10 -22.09 10.48
CA GLU A 155 -35.91 -23.01 11.26
C GLU A 155 -36.84 -22.22 12.18
N ASN A 156 -38.16 -22.35 11.96
CA ASN A 156 -39.21 -21.73 12.80
C ASN A 156 -39.07 -20.22 13.00
N GLY A 157 -38.73 -19.48 11.95
CA GLY A 157 -38.53 -18.02 11.95
C GLY A 157 -37.15 -17.57 12.46
N THR A 158 -36.27 -18.51 12.80
CA THR A 158 -34.90 -18.23 13.23
C THR A 158 -33.93 -18.57 12.11
N TRP A 159 -33.04 -17.63 11.80
CA TRP A 159 -32.02 -17.77 10.78
C TRP A 159 -30.65 -18.02 11.43
N TYR A 160 -29.95 -19.05 10.98
CA TYR A 160 -28.61 -19.44 11.42
C TYR A 160 -27.62 -19.13 10.31
N PHE A 161 -26.58 -18.38 10.65
CA PHE A 161 -25.48 -18.09 9.74
C PHE A 161 -24.31 -19.02 10.01
N GLU A 162 -23.85 -19.71 8.97
CA GLU A 162 -22.79 -20.71 9.06
C GLU A 162 -21.76 -20.54 7.95
N LYS A 163 -20.52 -20.95 8.23
CA LYS A 163 -19.42 -21.00 7.25
C LYS A 163 -18.88 -22.42 7.15
N VAL A 164 -18.80 -22.95 5.94
CA VAL A 164 -18.18 -24.25 5.67
C VAL A 164 -16.69 -24.20 6.00
N LYS A 165 -16.18 -25.22 6.71
CA LYS A 165 -14.76 -25.32 7.02
C LYS A 165 -13.93 -25.48 5.74
N ARG A 166 -12.85 -24.70 5.64
CA ARG A 166 -11.82 -24.85 4.63
C ARG A 166 -10.56 -25.42 5.27
N LYS A 167 -9.81 -26.23 4.52
CA LYS A 167 -8.53 -26.79 5.01
C LYS A 167 -7.55 -25.65 5.30
N GLN A 168 -6.68 -25.83 6.27
CA GLN A 168 -5.65 -24.85 6.63
C GLN A 168 -4.27 -25.50 6.62
N TRP A 169 -3.31 -24.81 6.01
CA TRP A 169 -1.89 -25.11 6.10
C TRP A 169 -1.23 -24.12 7.06
N VAL A 170 -0.75 -24.59 8.21
CA VAL A 170 -0.10 -23.74 9.21
C VAL A 170 1.41 -23.78 9.01
N LEU A 171 2.04 -22.64 8.72
CA LEU A 171 3.49 -22.58 8.46
C LEU A 171 4.32 -22.88 9.72
N ASN A 172 3.86 -22.42 10.89
CA ASN A 172 4.53 -22.55 12.19
C ASN A 172 3.67 -23.34 13.21
N PRO A 173 3.51 -24.67 13.04
CA PRO A 173 2.53 -25.45 13.79
C PRO A 173 2.79 -25.53 15.30
N SER A 174 4.04 -25.33 15.75
CA SER A 174 4.42 -25.35 17.17
C SER A 174 3.77 -24.25 18.03
N THR A 175 3.17 -23.24 17.40
CA THR A 175 2.46 -22.13 18.06
C THR A 175 0.93 -22.27 17.99
N SER A 176 0.42 -23.34 17.38
CA SER A 176 -1.02 -23.59 17.27
C SER A 176 -1.54 -24.32 18.50
N THR A 177 -2.40 -23.65 19.26
CA THR A 177 -3.10 -24.22 20.43
C THR A 177 -4.53 -24.66 20.12
N SER A 178 -4.93 -24.68 18.85
CA SER A 178 -6.32 -25.03 18.50
C SER A 178 -6.49 -26.56 18.42
N PRO A 179 -7.40 -27.14 19.21
CA PRO A 179 -7.72 -28.55 19.07
C PRO A 179 -8.39 -28.80 17.71
N ASN A 180 -7.84 -29.73 16.93
CA ASN A 180 -8.48 -30.29 15.74
C ASN A 180 -9.75 -31.03 16.17
N VAL A 181 -10.89 -30.34 16.22
CA VAL A 181 -12.19 -31.00 16.32
C VAL A 181 -12.65 -31.35 14.91
N GLU A 182 -12.28 -32.54 14.46
CA GLU A 182 -12.47 -33.08 13.11
C GLU A 182 -13.96 -33.35 12.72
N ASN A 183 -14.92 -33.16 13.63
CA ASN A 183 -16.28 -33.69 13.44
C ASN A 183 -17.36 -32.70 12.96
N GLU A 184 -17.10 -31.38 12.91
CA GLU A 184 -18.07 -30.41 12.39
C GLU A 184 -17.68 -29.93 10.99
N VAL A 185 -18.59 -30.05 10.01
CA VAL A 185 -18.39 -29.63 8.61
C VAL A 185 -18.49 -28.10 8.45
N CYS A 186 -19.29 -27.43 9.29
CA CYS A 186 -19.50 -25.99 9.28
C CYS A 186 -19.18 -25.37 10.64
N HIS A 187 -18.74 -24.12 10.65
CA HIS A 187 -18.71 -23.26 11.82
C HIS A 187 -20.04 -22.51 11.95
N ARG A 188 -20.66 -22.63 13.12
CA ARG A 188 -21.78 -21.77 13.53
C ARG A 188 -21.26 -20.39 13.90
N ILE A 189 -21.85 -19.35 13.33
CA ILE A 189 -21.41 -17.97 13.51
C ILE A 189 -22.37 -17.22 14.44
N TYR A 190 -23.60 -16.99 14.00
CA TYR A 190 -24.64 -16.36 14.80
C TYR A 190 -26.04 -16.83 14.35
N LEU A 191 -27.04 -16.58 15.19
CA LEU A 191 -28.44 -16.68 14.80
C LEU A 191 -29.17 -15.34 14.99
N PHE A 192 -30.25 -15.14 14.26
CA PHE A 192 -31.06 -13.92 14.31
C PHE A 192 -32.51 -14.18 13.88
N THR A 193 -33.38 -13.22 14.16
CA THR A 193 -34.74 -13.16 13.60
C THR A 193 -34.86 -11.91 12.72
N LEU A 194 -35.88 -11.86 11.87
CA LEU A 194 -36.16 -10.69 11.03
C LEU A 194 -36.90 -9.58 11.77
N GLN A 195 -36.86 -9.58 13.11
CA GLN A 195 -37.46 -8.53 13.91
C GLN A 195 -36.61 -7.25 13.78
N PRO A 196 -37.18 -6.14 13.26
CA PRO A 196 -36.50 -4.85 13.22
C PRO A 196 -36.09 -4.41 14.62
N ARG A 197 -34.92 -3.76 14.71
CA ARG A 197 -34.36 -3.21 15.95
C ARG A 197 -34.03 -1.74 15.82
N ASP A 198 -34.04 -1.05 16.94
CA ASP A 198 -33.50 0.30 17.08
C ASP A 198 -32.11 0.26 17.75
N ILE A 199 -31.29 1.28 17.49
CA ILE A 199 -29.92 1.33 18.03
C ILE A 199 -29.91 1.39 19.57
N GLU A 200 -30.94 2.00 20.16
CA GLU A 200 -31.15 2.13 21.60
C GLU A 200 -31.24 0.76 22.29
N GLU A 201 -31.79 -0.26 21.61
CA GLU A 201 -31.87 -1.63 22.14
C GLU A 201 -30.49 -2.27 22.35
N PHE A 202 -29.46 -1.79 21.64
CA PHE A 202 -28.08 -2.27 21.78
C PHE A 202 -27.31 -1.56 22.89
N MET A 203 -27.81 -0.46 23.47
CA MET A 203 -27.08 0.28 24.50
C MET A 203 -26.77 -0.56 25.74
N GLY A 204 -27.74 -1.38 26.18
CA GLY A 204 -27.57 -2.26 27.34
C GLY A 204 -26.47 -3.31 27.13
N CYS A 205 -26.51 -4.03 25.99
CA CYS A 205 -25.48 -5.02 25.68
C CYS A 205 -24.13 -4.36 25.35
N ASN A 206 -24.10 -3.19 24.71
CA ASN A 206 -22.88 -2.39 24.50
C ASN A 206 -22.17 -2.06 25.83
N VAL A 207 -22.93 -1.61 26.84
CA VAL A 207 -22.37 -1.35 28.18
C VAL A 207 -21.89 -2.65 28.82
N HIS A 208 -22.73 -3.68 28.85
CA HIS A 208 -22.37 -4.96 29.45
C HIS A 208 -21.09 -5.56 28.83
N LEU A 209 -21.02 -5.64 27.49
CA LEU A 209 -19.87 -6.21 26.79
C LEU A 209 -18.57 -5.43 27.02
N GLN A 210 -18.61 -4.12 27.24
CA GLN A 210 -17.39 -3.33 27.48
C GLN A 210 -16.98 -3.21 28.96
N THR A 211 -17.85 -3.56 29.91
CA THR A 211 -17.55 -3.40 31.35
C THR A 211 -17.63 -4.69 32.17
N ALA A 212 -18.34 -5.71 31.70
CA ALA A 212 -18.51 -6.94 32.48
C ALA A 212 -17.16 -7.67 32.64
N PRO A 213 -16.75 -8.03 33.87
CA PRO A 213 -15.44 -8.66 34.12
C PRO A 213 -15.23 -9.99 33.39
N ASP A 214 -16.32 -10.70 33.06
CA ASP A 214 -16.30 -11.96 32.33
C ASP A 214 -16.48 -11.80 30.81
N SER A 215 -16.68 -10.57 30.32
CA SER A 215 -16.78 -10.31 28.89
C SER A 215 -15.46 -10.63 28.19
N LYS A 216 -15.55 -11.39 27.09
CA LYS A 216 -14.38 -11.66 26.22
C LYS A 216 -13.73 -10.37 25.70
N PHE A 217 -14.50 -9.29 25.55
CA PHE A 217 -13.99 -8.00 25.07
C PHE A 217 -13.22 -7.21 26.13
N VAL A 218 -13.49 -7.44 27.42
CA VAL A 218 -12.69 -6.91 28.53
C VAL A 218 -11.46 -7.76 28.75
N LEU A 219 -11.58 -9.08 28.60
CA LEU A 219 -10.49 -10.04 28.85
C LEU A 219 -9.46 -10.13 27.70
N LYS A 220 -9.83 -9.74 26.48
CA LYS A 220 -8.96 -9.86 25.30
C LYS A 220 -9.00 -8.60 24.46
N SER A 221 -7.83 -8.06 24.16
CA SER A 221 -7.67 -7.08 23.07
C SER A 221 -7.70 -7.80 21.74
N MET A 222 -8.44 -7.24 20.78
CA MET A 222 -8.68 -7.82 19.47
C MET A 222 -8.64 -6.71 18.42
N CYS A 223 -7.93 -6.97 17.33
CA CYS A 223 -7.94 -6.15 16.13
C CYS A 223 -7.86 -7.08 14.91
N SER A 224 -8.76 -6.94 13.96
CA SER A 224 -8.73 -7.71 12.72
C SER A 224 -9.05 -6.84 11.52
N LEU A 225 -8.40 -7.12 10.38
CA LEU A 225 -8.56 -6.36 9.15
C LEU A 225 -8.54 -7.33 7.97
N GLN A 226 -9.55 -7.27 7.11
CA GLN A 226 -9.57 -8.04 5.87
C GLN A 226 -8.52 -7.46 4.91
N THR A 227 -7.76 -8.31 4.24
CA THR A 227 -6.82 -7.92 3.19
C THR A 227 -7.40 -8.25 1.82
N ALA A 228 -6.71 -7.89 0.74
CA ALA A 228 -7.16 -8.19 -0.62
C ALA A 228 -7.38 -9.69 -0.88
N ASP A 229 -6.64 -10.55 -0.18
CA ASP A 229 -6.62 -12.01 -0.38
C ASP A 229 -6.74 -12.81 0.93
N GLY A 230 -7.12 -12.17 2.05
CA GLY A 230 -6.94 -12.78 3.36
C GLY A 230 -7.43 -11.94 4.53
N ILE A 231 -6.85 -12.20 5.70
CA ILE A 231 -7.12 -11.45 6.93
C ILE A 231 -5.87 -11.40 7.81
N ARG A 232 -5.71 -10.28 8.51
CA ARG A 232 -4.81 -10.15 9.66
C ARG A 232 -5.62 -10.06 10.94
N THR A 233 -5.19 -10.75 11.97
CA THR A 233 -5.86 -10.77 13.28
C THR A 233 -4.82 -10.72 14.39
N LEU A 234 -4.96 -9.77 15.31
CA LEU A 234 -4.14 -9.65 16.51
C LEU A 234 -5.06 -9.81 17.73
N VAL A 235 -4.84 -10.88 18.50
CA VAL A 235 -5.55 -11.12 19.78
C VAL A 235 -4.52 -11.20 20.89
N GLY A 236 -4.54 -10.23 21.82
CA GLY A 236 -3.42 -10.04 22.74
C GLY A 236 -2.12 -9.87 21.95
N TRP A 237 -1.17 -10.78 22.15
CA TRP A 237 0.13 -10.81 21.46
C TRP A 237 0.18 -11.74 20.25
N LYS A 238 -0.90 -12.46 19.97
CA LYS A 238 -0.93 -13.44 18.88
C LYS A 238 -1.35 -12.75 17.58
N LEU A 239 -0.39 -12.50 16.70
CA LEU A 239 -0.66 -12.13 15.32
C LEU A 239 -0.90 -13.41 14.50
N THR A 240 -2.03 -13.44 13.80
CA THR A 240 -2.40 -14.50 12.85
C THR A 240 -2.70 -13.83 11.51
N GLU A 241 -2.02 -14.29 10.46
CA GLU A 241 -2.25 -13.86 9.09
C GLU A 241 -2.73 -15.06 8.29
N ILE A 242 -3.87 -14.91 7.62
CA ILE A 242 -4.48 -15.97 6.82
C ILE A 242 -4.58 -15.48 5.39
N LYS A 243 -3.97 -16.20 4.44
CA LYS A 243 -4.20 -16.01 3.01
C LYS A 243 -5.21 -17.04 2.55
N TYR A 244 -6.35 -16.56 2.06
CA TYR A 244 -7.45 -17.41 1.63
C TYR A 244 -7.11 -18.11 0.32
N ASN A 245 -7.52 -19.38 0.21
CA ASN A 245 -7.39 -20.18 -1.00
C ASN A 245 -5.95 -20.16 -1.60
N TYR A 246 -4.94 -20.21 -0.73
CA TYR A 246 -3.51 -20.27 -1.09
C TYR A 246 -3.20 -21.45 -2.03
N ARG A 247 -3.92 -22.57 -1.85
CA ARG A 247 -4.04 -23.67 -2.81
C ARG A 247 -5.50 -24.11 -2.86
N ASP A 248 -5.88 -24.90 -3.86
CA ASP A 248 -7.25 -25.37 -4.08
C ASP A 248 -7.95 -25.79 -2.77
N ASN A 249 -8.88 -24.93 -2.32
CA ASN A 249 -9.67 -25.11 -1.10
C ASN A 249 -8.83 -25.26 0.18
N MET A 250 -7.70 -24.56 0.27
CA MET A 250 -6.79 -24.54 1.42
C MET A 250 -6.27 -23.13 1.69
N ASP A 251 -6.48 -22.64 2.92
CA ASP A 251 -5.93 -21.38 3.38
C ASP A 251 -4.50 -21.57 3.93
N LEU A 252 -3.64 -20.58 3.75
CA LEU A 252 -2.33 -20.51 4.40
C LEU A 252 -2.46 -19.70 5.68
N VAL A 253 -1.97 -20.24 6.79
CA VAL A 253 -2.04 -19.61 8.11
C VAL A 253 -0.63 -19.43 8.66
N GLU A 254 -0.27 -18.19 8.94
CA GLU A 254 0.94 -17.82 9.66
C GLU A 254 0.56 -17.30 11.05
N ILE A 255 1.28 -17.79 12.08
CA ILE A 255 1.07 -17.39 13.47
C ILE A 255 2.41 -16.93 14.01
N ARG A 256 2.38 -15.78 14.69
CA ARG A 256 3.51 -15.21 15.41
C ARG A 256 3.07 -14.68 16.77
N MET A 257 3.86 -14.98 17.80
CA MET A 257 3.75 -14.33 19.11
C MET A 257 4.65 -13.09 19.09
N LEU A 258 4.07 -11.93 19.38
CA LEU A 258 4.78 -10.66 19.44
C LEU A 258 5.33 -10.42 20.85
N ALA A 259 6.49 -9.76 20.94
CA ALA A 259 6.93 -9.14 22.19
C ALA A 259 6.14 -7.85 22.46
N ASP A 260 6.14 -7.37 23.71
CA ASP A 260 5.41 -6.16 24.12
C ASP A 260 5.81 -4.94 23.29
N GLU A 261 7.11 -4.76 23.07
CA GLU A 261 7.68 -3.67 22.29
C GLU A 261 7.29 -3.68 20.80
N GLU A 262 6.81 -4.83 20.28
CA GLU A 262 6.41 -4.97 18.88
C GLU A 262 4.93 -4.64 18.64
N LEU A 263 4.12 -4.60 19.70
CA LEU A 263 2.66 -4.54 19.59
C LEU A 263 2.18 -3.26 18.91
N GLU A 264 2.63 -2.10 19.39
CA GLU A 264 2.22 -0.80 18.85
C GLU A 264 2.71 -0.60 17.41
N LYS A 265 3.96 -1.02 17.13
CA LYS A 265 4.52 -1.01 15.78
C LYS A 265 3.68 -1.87 14.85
N THR A 266 3.30 -3.07 15.28
CA THR A 266 2.49 -3.99 14.49
C THR A 266 1.09 -3.45 14.22
N LEU A 267 0.43 -2.87 15.23
CA LEU A 267 -0.88 -2.21 15.06
C LEU A 267 -0.82 -1.08 14.03
N LYS A 268 0.22 -0.25 14.08
CA LYS A 268 0.45 0.82 13.10
C LYS A 268 0.73 0.26 11.71
N GLU A 269 1.65 -0.70 11.60
CA GLU A 269 2.14 -1.22 10.33
C GLU A 269 1.15 -2.10 9.58
N LYS A 270 0.39 -2.93 10.30
CA LYS A 270 -0.46 -3.98 9.71
C LYS A 270 -1.96 -3.70 9.75
N PHE A 271 -2.43 -2.85 10.66
CA PHE A 271 -3.86 -2.58 10.88
C PHE A 271 -4.28 -1.12 10.65
N SER A 272 -3.32 -0.20 10.50
CA SER A 272 -3.61 1.19 10.14
C SER A 272 -3.38 1.39 8.65
N LYS A 273 -4.36 2.01 7.99
CA LYS A 273 -4.26 2.39 6.58
C LYS A 273 -3.11 3.39 6.37
N MET A 274 -2.53 3.37 5.18
CA MET A 274 -1.59 4.39 4.72
C MET A 274 -2.16 5.79 4.91
N ASN A 275 -1.30 6.72 5.32
CA ASN A 275 -1.71 8.07 5.67
C ASN A 275 -0.85 9.08 4.92
N ILE A 276 -1.49 9.95 4.13
CA ILE A 276 -0.78 10.97 3.36
C ILE A 276 0.06 11.90 4.24
N GLN A 277 -0.32 12.12 5.51
CA GLN A 277 0.44 12.93 6.46
C GLN A 277 1.72 12.25 6.94
N GLU A 278 1.73 10.93 7.08
CA GLU A 278 2.94 10.16 7.37
C GLU A 278 3.90 10.23 6.16
N TYR A 279 3.38 10.12 4.94
CA TYR A 279 4.15 10.33 3.71
C TYR A 279 4.73 11.74 3.64
N PHE A 280 3.95 12.78 3.92
CA PHE A 280 4.44 14.16 4.01
C PHE A 280 5.49 14.35 5.10
N GLY A 281 5.32 13.70 6.25
CA GLY A 281 6.34 13.62 7.28
C GLY A 281 7.64 12.97 6.75
N ARG A 282 7.52 11.87 6.00
CA ARG A 282 8.66 11.17 5.38
C ARG A 282 9.42 12.06 4.42
N ILE A 283 8.74 12.78 3.53
CA ILE A 283 9.37 13.66 2.54
C ILE A 283 9.64 15.09 3.07
N SER A 284 9.36 15.34 4.34
CA SER A 284 9.46 16.65 4.99
C SER A 284 8.66 17.77 4.31
N TYR A 285 7.52 17.43 3.71
CA TYR A 285 6.62 18.38 3.07
C TYR A 285 5.63 18.96 4.10
N LYS A 286 5.59 20.29 4.24
CA LYS A 286 4.75 21.00 5.23
C LYS A 286 3.85 22.08 4.62
N LYS A 287 3.88 22.25 3.30
CA LYS A 287 3.13 23.30 2.62
C LYS A 287 1.66 22.88 2.44
N PRO A 288 0.75 23.85 2.21
CA PRO A 288 -0.62 23.54 1.77
C PRO A 288 -0.62 22.64 0.53
N HIS A 289 -1.63 21.78 0.42
CA HIS A 289 -1.76 20.80 -0.66
C HIS A 289 -3.23 20.60 -1.05
N LYS A 290 -4.07 21.62 -0.81
CA LYS A 290 -5.50 21.55 -1.08
C LYS A 290 -5.82 21.59 -2.57
N ASP A 291 -4.94 22.20 -3.36
CA ASP A 291 -5.13 22.37 -4.79
C ASP A 291 -4.22 21.40 -5.55
N ALA A 292 -4.82 20.58 -6.42
CA ALA A 292 -4.11 19.67 -7.32
C ALA A 292 -3.49 20.45 -8.51
N ASP A 293 -2.58 21.37 -8.21
CA ASP A 293 -1.93 22.25 -9.18
C ASP A 293 -0.46 21.88 -9.45
N LEU A 294 0.11 22.47 -10.51
CA LEU A 294 1.48 22.15 -10.92
C LEU A 294 2.52 22.57 -9.86
N GLN A 295 2.25 23.63 -9.07
CA GLN A 295 3.16 24.12 -8.05
C GLN A 295 3.27 23.11 -6.90
N THR A 296 2.13 22.60 -6.45
CA THR A 296 2.03 21.57 -5.41
C THR A 296 2.64 20.25 -5.89
N LEU A 297 2.34 19.82 -7.13
CA LEU A 297 2.95 18.64 -7.74
C LEU A 297 4.47 18.75 -7.76
N THR A 298 5.00 19.87 -8.24
CA THR A 298 6.44 20.12 -8.33
C THR A 298 7.10 20.09 -6.96
N ALA A 299 6.49 20.73 -5.96
CA ALA A 299 7.03 20.77 -4.61
C ALA A 299 7.05 19.37 -3.96
N ILE A 300 5.96 18.61 -4.06
CA ILE A 300 5.89 17.24 -3.52
C ILE A 300 6.90 16.34 -4.22
N PHE A 301 6.98 16.43 -5.56
CA PHE A 301 7.93 15.65 -6.36
C PHE A 301 9.39 15.94 -5.97
N GLN A 302 9.77 17.21 -5.82
CA GLN A 302 11.11 17.61 -5.36
C GLN A 302 11.43 17.08 -3.97
N HIS A 303 10.49 17.24 -3.03
CA HIS A 303 10.63 16.70 -1.68
C HIS A 303 10.78 15.18 -1.69
N HIS A 304 10.04 14.46 -2.56
CA HIS A 304 10.15 13.02 -2.72
C HIS A 304 11.56 12.61 -3.18
N ILE A 305 12.03 13.11 -4.33
CA ILE A 305 13.33 12.70 -4.91
C ILE A 305 14.55 13.14 -4.07
N GLN A 306 14.38 14.16 -3.22
CA GLN A 306 15.43 14.67 -2.32
C GLN A 306 15.47 13.95 -0.97
N THR A 307 14.47 13.13 -0.65
CA THR A 307 14.32 12.53 0.67
C THR A 307 14.22 11.01 0.62
N ILE A 308 13.67 10.45 -0.45
CA ILE A 308 13.52 9.01 -0.69
C ILE A 308 14.58 8.59 -1.73
N PRO A 309 15.59 7.81 -1.34
CA PRO A 309 16.59 7.32 -2.29
C PRO A 309 16.00 6.35 -3.31
N PHE A 310 16.50 6.40 -4.54
CA PHE A 310 16.42 5.26 -5.46
C PHE A 310 17.44 4.21 -5.02
N GLU A 311 17.00 2.99 -4.69
CA GLU A 311 17.88 1.93 -4.19
C GLU A 311 17.34 0.52 -4.44
N ASN A 312 18.25 -0.46 -4.52
CA ASN A 312 17.92 -1.88 -4.68
C ASN A 312 18.55 -2.76 -3.59
N LEU A 313 18.84 -2.18 -2.42
CA LEU A 313 19.65 -2.80 -1.37
C LEU A 313 18.96 -4.01 -0.75
N SER A 314 17.62 -4.05 -0.73
CA SER A 314 16.86 -5.22 -0.27
C SER A 314 17.31 -6.51 -0.99
N MET A 315 17.54 -6.48 -2.30
CA MET A 315 18.05 -7.63 -3.08
C MET A 315 19.43 -8.11 -2.60
N HIS A 316 20.25 -7.18 -2.12
CA HIS A 316 21.63 -7.41 -1.65
C HIS A 316 21.72 -7.67 -0.14
N CYS A 317 20.59 -7.56 0.55
CA CYS A 317 20.37 -7.91 1.95
C CYS A 317 19.64 -9.25 2.11
N GLY A 318 19.25 -9.92 1.00
CA GLY A 318 18.48 -11.16 1.02
C GLY A 318 16.98 -10.97 1.25
N GLU A 319 16.48 -9.74 1.08
CA GLU A 319 15.07 -9.39 1.23
C GLU A 319 14.37 -9.43 -0.14
N ALA A 320 13.14 -9.93 -0.20
CA ALA A 320 12.29 -9.82 -1.37
C ALA A 320 11.63 -8.44 -1.44
N ILE A 321 11.43 -7.95 -2.66
CA ILE A 321 10.67 -6.74 -2.96
C ILE A 321 9.25 -7.16 -3.37
N GLU A 322 8.28 -6.80 -2.54
CA GLU A 322 6.85 -6.98 -2.80
C GLU A 322 6.28 -5.73 -3.49
N LEU A 323 5.42 -5.89 -4.50
CA LEU A 323 4.78 -4.77 -5.21
C LEU A 323 3.51 -4.25 -4.55
N ASP A 324 3.03 -4.89 -3.48
CA ASP A 324 1.86 -4.36 -2.80
C ASP A 324 2.19 -3.00 -2.18
N LEU A 325 1.25 -2.07 -2.33
CA LEU A 325 1.45 -0.68 -1.95
C LEU A 325 1.65 -0.52 -0.45
N GLN A 326 1.07 -1.39 0.37
CA GLN A 326 1.18 -1.33 1.83
C GLN A 326 2.60 -1.71 2.30
N SER A 327 3.19 -2.76 1.75
CA SER A 327 4.59 -3.14 2.01
C SER A 327 5.55 -2.07 1.51
N THR A 328 5.32 -1.54 0.29
CA THR A 328 6.10 -0.42 -0.26
C THR A 328 6.05 0.81 0.66
N TYR A 329 4.85 1.19 1.10
CA TYR A 329 4.64 2.30 2.03
C TYR A 329 5.34 2.06 3.37
N ASN A 330 5.19 0.87 3.95
CA ASN A 330 5.84 0.52 5.22
C ASN A 330 7.37 0.61 5.10
N LYS A 331 7.95 0.06 4.03
CA LYS A 331 9.38 0.14 3.75
C LYS A 331 9.84 1.59 3.59
N ILE A 332 9.25 2.34 2.66
CA ILE A 332 9.75 3.68 2.32
C ILE A 332 9.40 4.72 3.39
N VAL A 333 8.15 4.75 3.87
CA VAL A 333 7.65 5.77 4.79
C VAL A 333 8.01 5.47 6.23
N ARG A 334 7.66 4.28 6.73
CA ARG A 334 7.80 3.94 8.16
C ARG A 334 9.22 3.49 8.52
N LYS A 335 9.83 2.62 7.70
CA LYS A 335 11.23 2.18 7.87
C LYS A 335 12.26 3.16 7.29
N LYS A 336 11.81 4.28 6.68
CA LYS A 336 12.66 5.32 6.08
C LYS A 336 13.63 4.80 5.01
N ARG A 337 13.29 3.71 4.33
CA ARG A 337 14.09 3.19 3.21
C ARG A 337 13.83 3.97 1.92
N GLY A 338 14.55 3.58 0.87
CA GLY A 338 14.23 3.91 -0.50
C GLY A 338 13.54 2.74 -1.21
N GLY A 339 13.56 2.76 -2.53
CA GLY A 339 13.18 1.62 -3.36
C GLY A 339 13.62 1.84 -4.80
N TRP A 340 13.38 0.86 -5.66
CA TRP A 340 13.61 1.04 -7.10
C TRP A 340 12.35 1.61 -7.77
N CYS A 341 12.35 1.73 -9.11
CA CYS A 341 11.28 2.42 -9.83
C CYS A 341 9.88 1.89 -9.53
N LEU A 342 9.70 0.56 -9.42
CA LEU A 342 8.40 -0.05 -9.12
C LEU A 342 7.89 0.25 -7.70
N GLU A 343 8.74 0.74 -6.81
CA GLU A 343 8.39 1.09 -5.43
C GLU A 343 8.22 2.60 -5.25
N THR A 344 9.22 3.40 -5.65
CA THR A 344 9.20 4.86 -5.41
C THR A 344 8.15 5.54 -6.27
N THR A 345 8.06 5.18 -7.54
CA THR A 345 7.08 5.73 -8.48
C THR A 345 5.66 5.26 -8.13
N HIS A 346 5.50 4.02 -7.66
CA HIS A 346 4.20 3.51 -7.19
C HIS A 346 3.73 4.21 -5.91
N LEU A 347 4.63 4.47 -4.96
CA LEU A 347 4.30 5.27 -3.78
C LEU A 347 3.90 6.71 -4.16
N LEU A 348 4.62 7.33 -5.09
CA LEU A 348 4.28 8.66 -5.58
C LEU A 348 2.93 8.66 -6.31
N PHE A 349 2.64 7.63 -7.11
CA PHE A 349 1.34 7.46 -7.76
C PHE A 349 0.20 7.48 -6.75
N TRP A 350 0.29 6.64 -5.71
CA TRP A 350 -0.69 6.65 -4.62
C TRP A 350 -0.83 8.03 -3.98
N ALA A 351 0.29 8.68 -3.64
CA ALA A 351 0.25 9.99 -3.00
C ALA A 351 -0.43 11.04 -3.88
N LEU A 352 -0.19 11.04 -5.19
CA LEU A 352 -0.83 11.95 -6.13
C LEU A 352 -2.32 11.63 -6.32
N GLN A 353 -2.69 10.34 -6.36
CA GLN A 353 -4.10 9.96 -6.39
C GLN A 353 -4.85 10.42 -5.14
N GLU A 354 -4.26 10.28 -3.95
CA GLU A 354 -4.85 10.75 -2.68
C GLU A 354 -5.01 12.27 -2.64
N LEU A 355 -4.18 13.01 -3.39
CA LEU A 355 -4.28 14.46 -3.53
C LEU A 355 -5.25 14.90 -4.63
N GLY A 356 -5.90 13.96 -5.31
CA GLY A 356 -6.92 14.24 -6.33
C GLY A 356 -6.36 14.60 -7.70
N TYR A 357 -5.08 14.31 -7.98
CA TYR A 357 -4.56 14.43 -9.35
C TYR A 357 -5.18 13.37 -10.26
N ASP A 358 -5.47 13.74 -11.50
CA ASP A 358 -5.69 12.81 -12.59
C ASP A 358 -4.31 12.26 -13.00
N VAL A 359 -4.03 11.01 -12.62
CA VAL A 359 -2.72 10.39 -12.79
C VAL A 359 -2.87 8.93 -13.21
N CYS A 360 -2.03 8.47 -14.12
CA CYS A 360 -1.89 7.06 -14.49
C CYS A 360 -0.43 6.61 -14.55
N ILE A 361 -0.21 5.30 -14.40
CA ILE A 361 1.09 4.65 -14.59
C ILE A 361 1.28 4.38 -16.09
N LEU A 362 2.49 4.61 -16.59
CA LEU A 362 2.95 4.19 -17.91
C LEU A 362 4.15 3.23 -17.77
N GLY A 363 4.36 2.38 -18.78
CA GLY A 363 5.53 1.52 -18.89
C GLY A 363 6.57 2.08 -19.85
N ALA A 364 7.84 1.91 -19.51
CA ALA A 364 8.98 2.34 -20.33
C ALA A 364 10.04 1.26 -20.52
N ASN A 365 10.75 1.36 -21.64
CA ASN A 365 11.92 0.57 -21.99
C ASN A 365 13.17 1.42 -21.84
N SER A 366 14.07 1.04 -20.94
CA SER A 366 15.30 1.81 -20.68
C SER A 366 16.29 1.69 -21.83
N TYR A 367 17.08 2.73 -22.07
CA TYR A 367 18.15 2.72 -23.07
C TYR A 367 19.44 2.14 -22.47
N ASP A 368 19.92 1.04 -23.05
CA ASP A 368 21.22 0.45 -22.75
C ASP A 368 22.30 1.02 -23.70
N PRO A 369 23.29 1.76 -23.18
CA PRO A 369 24.35 2.33 -24.01
C PRO A 369 25.38 1.32 -24.50
N ALA A 370 25.56 0.21 -23.77
CA ALA A 370 26.46 -0.86 -24.17
C ALA A 370 25.90 -1.57 -25.42
N GLU A 371 24.60 -1.82 -25.43
CA GLU A 371 23.88 -2.43 -26.55
C GLU A 371 23.42 -1.41 -27.60
N LYS A 372 23.56 -0.10 -27.32
CA LYS A 372 23.11 1.01 -28.17
C LYS A 372 21.64 0.91 -28.58
N GLY A 373 20.78 0.46 -27.66
CA GLY A 373 19.37 0.19 -27.94
C GLY A 373 18.50 0.25 -26.69
N TYR A 374 17.19 0.31 -26.89
CA TYR A 374 16.22 0.18 -25.80
C TYR A 374 15.99 -1.29 -25.46
N THR A 375 15.69 -1.58 -24.20
CA THR A 375 15.35 -2.95 -23.78
C THR A 375 14.14 -3.46 -24.55
N ALA A 376 14.14 -4.76 -24.90
CA ALA A 376 13.02 -5.36 -25.66
C ALA A 376 11.72 -5.40 -24.85
N GLN A 377 11.81 -5.53 -23.53
CA GLN A 377 10.67 -5.55 -22.61
C GLN A 377 10.64 -4.31 -21.73
N ILE A 378 9.43 -3.93 -21.32
CA ILE A 378 9.20 -2.85 -20.35
C ILE A 378 9.91 -3.22 -19.05
N ASN A 379 10.74 -2.31 -18.55
CA ASN A 379 11.52 -2.52 -17.34
C ASN A 379 11.50 -1.33 -16.37
N HIS A 380 10.72 -0.29 -16.69
CA HIS A 380 10.63 0.94 -15.92
C HIS A 380 9.19 1.44 -15.88
N ILE A 381 8.84 2.18 -14.83
CA ILE A 381 7.54 2.86 -14.70
C ILE A 381 7.72 4.35 -14.46
N LEU A 382 6.79 5.12 -15.01
CA LEU A 382 6.67 6.56 -14.87
C LEU A 382 5.19 6.94 -14.77
N LEU A 383 4.92 8.18 -14.41
CA LEU A 383 3.56 8.70 -14.25
C LEU A 383 3.25 9.76 -15.31
N LYS A 384 2.03 9.73 -15.82
CA LYS A 384 1.43 10.86 -16.53
C LYS A 384 0.41 11.52 -15.63
N VAL A 385 0.53 12.83 -15.43
CA VAL A 385 -0.39 13.65 -14.64
C VAL A 385 -1.06 14.67 -15.53
N VAL A 386 -2.39 14.79 -15.47
CA VAL A 386 -3.16 15.79 -16.21
C VAL A 386 -3.59 16.91 -15.27
N ILE A 387 -3.23 18.15 -15.61
CA ILE A 387 -3.60 19.34 -14.83
C ILE A 387 -4.21 20.36 -15.78
N LYS A 388 -5.50 20.65 -15.59
CA LYS A 388 -6.25 21.62 -16.42
C LYS A 388 -6.12 21.36 -17.94
N GLY A 389 -6.12 20.07 -18.33
CA GLY A 389 -6.02 19.62 -19.72
C GLY A 389 -4.58 19.41 -20.23
N GLU A 390 -3.57 19.91 -19.51
CA GLU A 390 -2.16 19.76 -19.88
C GLU A 390 -1.58 18.47 -19.28
N SER A 391 -0.81 17.72 -20.08
CA SER A 391 -0.17 16.47 -19.66
C SER A 391 1.28 16.69 -19.24
N TYR A 392 1.66 16.15 -18.09
CA TYR A 392 3.01 16.18 -17.55
C TYR A 392 3.50 14.77 -17.26
N ILE A 393 4.79 14.53 -17.50
CA ILE A 393 5.50 13.32 -17.08
C ILE A 393 6.18 13.58 -15.74
N VAL A 394 6.01 12.63 -14.83
CA VAL A 394 6.63 12.61 -13.50
C VAL A 394 7.25 11.24 -13.28
N ASP A 395 8.53 11.20 -12.96
CA ASP A 395 9.27 9.96 -12.74
C ASP A 395 10.20 10.16 -11.53
N ALA A 396 9.93 9.46 -10.43
CA ALA A 396 10.75 9.51 -9.21
C ALA A 396 11.66 8.27 -9.05
N GLY A 397 11.75 7.45 -10.10
CA GLY A 397 12.29 6.10 -10.03
C GLY A 397 13.49 5.83 -10.92
N PHE A 398 13.94 6.78 -11.74
CA PHE A 398 15.13 6.57 -12.59
C PHE A 398 16.44 6.76 -11.83
N GLY A 399 16.50 7.76 -10.93
CA GLY A 399 17.66 8.01 -10.08
C GLY A 399 18.89 8.61 -10.78
N GLY A 400 19.99 8.72 -10.03
CA GLY A 400 21.28 9.20 -10.52
C GLY A 400 21.25 10.61 -11.14
N ALA A 401 22.14 10.85 -12.11
CA ALA A 401 22.25 12.16 -12.77
C ALA A 401 21.16 12.42 -13.85
N TYR A 402 20.28 11.46 -14.09
CA TYR A 402 19.23 11.52 -15.11
C TYR A 402 17.84 11.83 -14.55
N GLN A 403 17.75 11.92 -13.23
CA GLN A 403 16.54 12.30 -12.52
C GLN A 403 16.10 13.72 -12.87
N MET A 404 14.89 13.88 -13.41
CA MET A 404 14.24 15.18 -13.52
C MET A 404 13.91 15.74 -12.13
N TRP A 405 13.95 17.06 -11.95
CA TRP A 405 13.63 17.76 -10.70
C TRP A 405 12.29 18.48 -10.75
N GLN A 406 11.64 18.53 -11.91
CA GLN A 406 10.31 19.10 -12.08
C GLN A 406 9.52 18.23 -13.05
N PRO A 407 8.18 18.14 -12.90
CA PRO A 407 7.31 17.55 -13.92
C PRO A 407 7.61 18.15 -15.29
N LEU A 408 7.79 17.30 -16.30
CA LEU A 408 8.07 17.73 -17.66
C LEU A 408 6.78 17.73 -18.47
N MET A 409 6.46 18.85 -19.10
CA MET A 409 5.30 18.95 -19.98
C MET A 409 5.51 18.03 -21.20
N LEU A 410 4.48 17.26 -21.55
CA LEU A 410 4.54 16.26 -22.61
C LEU A 410 4.37 16.93 -23.98
N ILE A 411 5.45 17.57 -24.48
CA ILE A 411 5.52 18.23 -25.79
C ILE A 411 6.77 17.76 -26.53
N SER A 412 6.58 17.22 -27.73
CA SER A 412 7.67 16.77 -28.61
C SER A 412 8.51 17.94 -29.09
N GLY A 413 9.84 17.78 -29.07
CA GLY A 413 10.84 18.76 -29.52
C GLY A 413 11.05 19.97 -28.61
N LYS A 414 10.38 20.05 -27.45
CA LYS A 414 10.50 21.19 -26.55
C LYS A 414 11.63 20.99 -25.54
N ASP A 415 12.61 21.89 -25.56
CA ASP A 415 13.63 22.01 -24.52
C ASP A 415 13.01 22.46 -23.20
N GLN A 416 13.32 21.74 -22.12
CA GLN A 416 12.83 21.99 -20.77
C GLN A 416 14.02 22.05 -19.78
N PRO A 417 14.65 23.23 -19.63
CA PRO A 417 15.80 23.42 -18.75
C PRO A 417 15.46 23.22 -17.27
N GLN A 418 16.29 22.45 -16.58
CA GLN A 418 16.22 22.23 -15.13
C GLN A 418 17.62 22.24 -14.51
N VAL A 419 17.69 22.23 -13.17
CA VAL A 419 18.97 22.20 -12.43
C VAL A 419 19.84 20.97 -12.78
N PRO A 420 19.32 19.77 -13.08
CA PRO A 420 20.14 18.63 -13.52
C PRO A 420 20.57 18.67 -14.99
N GLY A 421 19.83 19.34 -15.87
CA GLY A 421 20.13 19.43 -17.29
C GLY A 421 18.96 19.99 -18.10
N ILE A 422 19.15 20.07 -19.41
CA ILE A 422 18.04 20.30 -20.35
C ILE A 422 17.49 18.93 -20.72
N PHE A 423 16.18 18.79 -20.59
CA PHE A 423 15.45 17.60 -20.95
C PHE A 423 14.50 17.91 -22.10
N HIS A 424 14.25 16.94 -22.97
CA HIS A 424 13.24 17.06 -24.00
C HIS A 424 12.62 15.70 -24.27
N PHE A 425 11.43 15.74 -24.85
CA PHE A 425 10.80 14.56 -25.42
C PHE A 425 10.88 14.62 -26.94
N MET A 426 11.11 13.49 -27.58
CA MET A 426 10.85 13.32 -29.01
C MET A 426 9.69 12.34 -29.16
N GLU A 427 8.83 12.57 -30.14
CA GLU A 427 7.72 11.67 -30.46
C GLU A 427 7.86 11.21 -31.90
N ASP A 428 7.70 9.91 -32.12
CA ASP A 428 7.65 9.28 -33.43
C ASP A 428 6.65 8.11 -33.40
N ASN A 429 5.62 8.19 -34.24
CA ASN A 429 4.61 7.15 -34.46
C ASN A 429 3.99 6.59 -33.16
N GLY A 430 3.65 7.45 -32.20
CA GLY A 430 3.04 7.10 -30.91
C GLY A 430 4.04 6.67 -29.83
N THR A 431 5.33 6.62 -30.15
CA THR A 431 6.41 6.33 -29.20
C THR A 431 7.07 7.62 -28.76
N TRP A 432 7.20 7.80 -27.45
CA TRP A 432 7.86 8.94 -26.84
C TRP A 432 9.24 8.54 -26.35
N TYR A 433 10.22 9.40 -26.59
CA TYR A 433 11.62 9.22 -26.21
C TYR A 433 12.02 10.30 -25.21
N PHE A 434 12.49 9.87 -24.05
CA PHE A 434 13.01 10.76 -23.03
C PHE A 434 14.52 10.89 -23.14
N GLU A 435 14.97 12.14 -23.29
CA GLU A 435 16.35 12.47 -23.58
C GLU A 435 16.83 13.64 -22.72
N LYS A 436 18.14 13.64 -22.42
CA LYS A 436 18.81 14.70 -21.65
C LYS A 436 20.04 15.20 -22.39
N VAL A 437 20.21 16.51 -22.47
CA VAL A 437 21.46 17.11 -22.93
C VAL A 437 22.56 16.89 -21.89
N LYS A 438 23.67 16.26 -22.29
CA LYS A 438 24.82 16.00 -21.42
C LYS A 438 25.52 17.31 -21.04
N ARG A 439 25.96 17.40 -19.78
CA ARG A 439 26.87 18.47 -19.31
C ARG A 439 28.30 17.97 -19.22
N LYS A 440 29.26 18.90 -19.22
CA LYS A 440 30.66 18.57 -18.97
C LYS A 440 30.83 18.18 -17.50
N HIS A 441 31.75 17.25 -17.21
CA HIS A 441 32.09 16.88 -15.84
C HIS A 441 33.53 17.32 -15.53
N TYR A 442 33.73 17.89 -14.33
CA TYR A 442 35.04 18.13 -13.76
C TYR A 442 35.28 17.16 -12.60
N ILE A 443 36.34 16.34 -12.72
CA ILE A 443 36.74 15.36 -11.71
C ILE A 443 38.13 15.74 -11.19
N PRO A 444 38.24 16.31 -9.98
CA PRO A 444 39.51 16.83 -9.46
C PRO A 444 40.65 15.79 -9.42
N GLU A 445 40.34 14.55 -9.02
CA GLU A 445 41.33 13.48 -8.84
C GLU A 445 41.94 12.96 -10.16
N HIS A 446 41.23 13.14 -11.28
CA HIS A 446 41.67 12.70 -12.61
C HIS A 446 42.29 13.83 -13.46
N SER A 447 42.41 15.04 -12.92
CA SER A 447 43.08 16.17 -13.59
C SER A 447 44.59 15.97 -13.84
N LYS A 448 45.18 14.85 -13.38
CA LYS A 448 46.59 14.47 -13.59
C LYS A 448 46.82 13.31 -14.58
N ASN A 449 45.77 12.61 -15.03
CA ASN A 449 45.90 11.50 -15.99
C ASN A 449 44.89 11.67 -17.12
N ASP A 450 45.38 11.80 -18.35
CA ASP A 450 44.61 11.93 -19.59
C ASP A 450 43.69 10.72 -19.81
N PHE A 451 42.45 10.82 -19.32
CA PHE A 451 41.32 10.13 -19.94
C PHE A 451 40.75 11.06 -21.01
N PRO A 452 40.37 10.53 -22.19
CA PRO A 452 39.95 11.36 -23.31
C PRO A 452 38.81 12.26 -22.85
N HIS A 453 39.01 13.57 -23.03
CA HIS A 453 37.96 14.58 -23.01
C HIS A 453 36.74 13.99 -23.70
N THR A 454 35.64 13.85 -22.95
CA THR A 454 34.43 13.21 -23.48
C THR A 454 33.98 13.99 -24.72
N PRO A 455 33.64 13.31 -25.82
CA PRO A 455 33.85 13.84 -27.18
C PRO A 455 32.84 14.92 -27.58
N GLU A 456 33.26 15.82 -28.48
CA GLU A 456 32.40 16.76 -29.19
C GLU A 456 31.58 16.06 -30.31
N LEU A 457 30.34 16.56 -30.46
CA LEU A 457 29.27 16.27 -31.42
C LEU A 457 28.44 14.98 -31.23
N GLY A 458 27.46 15.12 -30.32
CA GLY A 458 26.32 14.24 -30.10
C GLY A 458 25.78 14.43 -28.68
N ASN A 459 25.45 15.67 -28.29
CA ASN A 459 25.26 16.10 -26.88
C ASN A 459 24.02 15.52 -26.17
N ILE A 460 23.40 14.47 -26.69
CA ILE A 460 22.14 13.91 -26.16
C ILE A 460 22.40 12.54 -25.54
N ARG A 461 21.89 12.36 -24.32
CA ARG A 461 21.76 11.09 -23.64
C ARG A 461 20.33 10.59 -23.79
N LYS A 462 20.15 9.44 -24.42
CA LYS A 462 18.91 8.65 -24.39
C LYS A 462 18.72 8.01 -23.03
N ILE A 463 17.50 8.07 -22.49
CA ILE A 463 17.17 7.57 -21.15
C ILE A 463 16.21 6.39 -21.26
N TYR A 464 15.00 6.59 -21.78
CA TYR A 464 14.02 5.53 -22.04
C TYR A 464 13.06 5.93 -23.15
N GLN A 465 12.33 4.96 -23.68
CA GLN A 465 11.18 5.16 -24.56
C GLN A 465 9.90 4.62 -23.90
N PHE A 466 8.74 5.19 -24.21
CA PHE A 466 7.45 4.79 -23.63
C PHE A 466 6.29 5.08 -24.58
N THR A 467 5.13 4.49 -24.31
CA THR A 467 3.86 4.83 -24.95
C THR A 467 2.93 5.47 -23.92
N LEU A 468 1.85 6.10 -24.38
CA LEU A 468 0.83 6.69 -23.51
C LEU A 468 -0.25 5.71 -23.08
N GLU A 469 -0.03 4.41 -23.28
CA GLU A 469 -0.95 3.35 -22.85
C GLU A 469 -0.92 3.23 -21.32
N PRO A 470 -2.04 3.49 -20.62
CA PRO A 470 -2.10 3.32 -19.17
C PRO A 470 -1.84 1.87 -18.77
N ARG A 471 -1.12 1.69 -17.66
CA ARG A 471 -0.83 0.39 -17.05
C ARG A 471 -1.39 0.31 -15.63
N HIS A 472 -1.60 -0.90 -15.15
CA HIS A 472 -1.84 -1.18 -13.74
C HIS A 472 -0.55 -1.68 -13.08
N ILE A 473 -0.36 -1.44 -11.78
CA ILE A 473 0.84 -1.93 -11.09
C ILE A 473 0.95 -3.46 -11.14
N ASP A 474 -0.19 -4.15 -11.21
CA ASP A 474 -0.24 -5.61 -11.29
C ASP A 474 0.36 -6.16 -12.59
N ASP A 475 0.38 -5.37 -13.66
CA ASP A 475 1.04 -5.73 -14.93
C ASP A 475 2.55 -5.98 -14.76
N PHE A 476 3.13 -5.52 -13.64
CA PHE A 476 4.56 -5.60 -13.36
C PHE A 476 4.92 -6.65 -12.29
N GLN A 477 3.97 -7.45 -11.78
CA GLN A 477 4.27 -8.47 -10.74
C GLN A 477 5.29 -9.51 -11.23
N GLU A 478 5.07 -10.07 -12.42
CA GLU A 478 6.00 -11.05 -13.02
C GLU A 478 7.36 -10.43 -13.32
N LEU A 479 7.36 -9.19 -13.84
CA LEU A 479 8.58 -8.44 -14.09
C LEU A 479 9.35 -8.20 -12.79
N ASN A 480 8.69 -7.79 -11.71
CA ASN A 480 9.29 -7.58 -10.40
C ASN A 480 9.94 -8.86 -9.87
N ALA A 481 9.25 -10.00 -9.98
CA ALA A 481 9.82 -11.29 -9.58
C ALA A 481 11.05 -11.65 -10.44
N TYR A 482 10.97 -11.46 -11.75
CA TYR A 482 12.04 -11.76 -12.70
C TYR A 482 13.28 -10.87 -12.48
N LEU A 483 13.10 -9.55 -12.38
CA LEU A 483 14.20 -8.59 -12.24
C LEU A 483 15.00 -8.80 -10.95
N GLN A 484 14.39 -9.31 -9.89
CA GLN A 484 15.09 -9.59 -8.64
C GLN A 484 16.08 -10.77 -8.75
N VAL A 485 15.82 -11.72 -9.65
CA VAL A 485 16.60 -12.96 -9.75
C VAL A 485 17.41 -13.07 -11.05
N SER A 486 17.04 -12.31 -12.08
CA SER A 486 17.69 -12.39 -13.39
C SER A 486 19.18 -12.05 -13.28
N PRO A 487 20.09 -12.96 -13.69
CA PRO A 487 21.52 -12.73 -13.60
C PRO A 487 21.97 -11.60 -14.52
N ASP A 488 21.17 -11.29 -15.56
CA ASP A 488 21.48 -10.25 -16.53
C ASP A 488 21.02 -8.86 -16.13
N ASN A 489 20.13 -8.77 -15.13
CA ASN A 489 19.66 -7.48 -14.64
C ASN A 489 20.78 -6.69 -13.97
N ILE A 490 20.96 -5.44 -14.40
CA ILE A 490 21.93 -4.53 -13.80
C ILE A 490 21.70 -4.31 -12.30
N LEU A 491 20.44 -4.31 -11.85
CA LEU A 491 20.08 -4.16 -10.45
C LEU A 491 20.45 -5.41 -9.62
N ARG A 492 20.74 -6.55 -10.26
CA ARG A 492 21.35 -7.70 -9.59
C ARG A 492 22.88 -7.66 -9.65
N LYS A 493 23.45 -7.15 -10.75
CA LYS A 493 24.90 -7.00 -10.95
C LYS A 493 25.52 -5.86 -10.12
N LYS A 494 24.70 -4.95 -9.58
CA LYS A 494 25.15 -3.77 -8.81
C LYS A 494 24.25 -3.48 -7.62
N SER A 495 24.83 -3.20 -6.46
CA SER A 495 24.12 -2.57 -5.33
C SER A 495 24.18 -1.05 -5.50
N ILE A 496 23.03 -0.41 -5.66
CA ILE A 496 22.88 0.99 -6.03
C ILE A 496 22.03 1.69 -4.97
N CYS A 497 22.45 2.89 -4.58
CA CYS A 497 21.64 3.84 -3.82
C CYS A 497 21.94 5.25 -4.33
N SER A 498 20.94 6.01 -4.78
CA SER A 498 21.11 7.39 -5.22
C SER A 498 20.05 8.31 -4.62
N LEU A 499 20.44 9.54 -4.31
CA LEU A 499 19.58 10.53 -3.67
C LEU A 499 19.88 11.91 -4.25
N GLN A 500 18.84 12.61 -4.72
CA GLN A 500 19.02 13.99 -5.16
C GLN A 500 19.28 14.88 -3.94
N THR A 501 20.14 15.87 -4.09
CA THR A 501 20.35 16.90 -3.07
C THR A 501 19.73 18.21 -3.54
N THR A 502 19.85 19.26 -2.74
CA THR A 502 19.41 20.61 -3.14
C THR A 502 20.25 21.22 -4.27
N SER A 503 21.41 20.63 -4.60
CA SER A 503 22.33 21.18 -5.62
C SER A 503 22.97 20.12 -6.53
N GLY A 504 22.54 18.86 -6.44
CA GLY A 504 23.32 17.76 -6.99
C GLY A 504 22.70 16.38 -6.79
N VAL A 505 23.53 15.35 -6.85
CA VAL A 505 23.14 13.97 -6.57
C VAL A 505 24.25 13.23 -5.83
N LEU A 506 23.85 12.41 -4.87
CA LEU A 506 24.69 11.39 -4.25
C LEU A 506 24.39 10.05 -4.90
N ALA A 507 25.41 9.26 -5.20
CA ALA A 507 25.24 7.90 -5.70
C ALA A 507 26.29 6.98 -5.08
N LEU A 508 25.85 5.89 -4.48
CA LEU A 508 26.70 4.81 -3.95
C LEU A 508 26.46 3.56 -4.79
N VAL A 509 27.50 3.07 -5.46
CA VAL A 509 27.44 1.86 -6.29
C VAL A 509 28.52 0.87 -5.85
N GLY A 510 28.11 -0.21 -5.19
CA GLY A 510 29.02 -1.09 -4.45
C GLY A 510 29.77 -0.31 -3.38
N TRP A 511 31.07 -0.15 -3.56
CA TRP A 511 31.95 0.60 -2.66
C TRP A 511 32.23 2.03 -3.11
N THR A 512 31.73 2.46 -4.26
CA THR A 512 32.13 3.76 -4.80
C THR A 512 31.04 4.79 -4.56
N LEU A 513 31.34 5.76 -3.70
CA LEU A 513 30.52 6.95 -3.46
C LEU A 513 30.87 8.01 -4.50
N THR A 514 29.85 8.60 -5.10
CA THR A 514 29.95 9.77 -5.97
C THR A 514 29.10 10.89 -5.42
N GLU A 515 29.70 12.07 -5.38
CA GLU A 515 29.03 13.31 -5.03
C GLU A 515 29.14 14.26 -6.22
N MET A 516 28.02 14.46 -6.90
CA MET A 516 27.94 15.38 -8.03
C MET A 516 27.26 16.66 -7.58
N LYS A 517 27.87 17.81 -7.85
CA LYS A 517 27.26 19.13 -7.75
C LYS A 517 26.96 19.65 -9.16
N TYR A 518 25.69 19.88 -9.43
CA TYR A 518 25.23 20.36 -10.72
C TYR A 518 25.66 21.80 -10.95
N ASN A 519 26.06 22.11 -12.19
CA ASN A 519 26.41 23.45 -12.66
C ASN A 519 27.36 24.18 -11.69
N TYR A 520 28.41 23.49 -11.26
CA TYR A 520 29.46 24.02 -10.38
C TYR A 520 30.13 25.25 -11.00
N THR A 521 30.40 25.17 -12.30
CA THR A 521 30.68 26.29 -13.20
C THR A 521 29.75 26.16 -14.40
N GLU A 522 29.58 27.24 -15.17
CA GLU A 522 28.58 27.29 -16.26
C GLU A 522 28.73 26.12 -17.24
N GLY A 523 27.70 25.27 -17.31
CA GLY A 523 27.66 24.09 -18.18
C GLY A 523 28.51 22.90 -17.73
N MET A 524 29.02 22.92 -16.49
CA MET A 524 29.94 21.91 -15.95
C MET A 524 29.56 21.47 -14.53
N ASP A 525 29.35 20.17 -14.35
CA ASP A 525 29.09 19.56 -13.05
C ASP A 525 30.41 19.17 -12.37
N LEU A 526 30.53 19.39 -11.06
CA LEU A 526 31.66 18.90 -10.26
C LEU A 526 31.36 17.50 -9.77
N VAL A 527 32.29 16.57 -9.92
CA VAL A 527 32.13 15.15 -9.56
C VAL A 527 33.29 14.72 -8.66
N ASN A 528 32.97 14.39 -7.41
CA ASN A 528 33.91 13.80 -6.46
C ASN A 528 33.61 12.31 -6.32
N ILE A 529 34.65 11.49 -6.28
CA ILE A 529 34.55 10.02 -6.22
C ILE A 529 35.37 9.53 -5.03
N THR A 530 34.79 8.69 -4.19
CA THR A 530 35.46 8.08 -3.04
C THR A 530 35.24 6.57 -3.07
N THR A 531 36.31 5.80 -2.95
CA THR A 531 36.22 4.34 -2.76
C THR A 531 36.17 4.03 -1.27
N LEU A 532 35.15 3.31 -0.84
CA LEU A 532 34.88 2.98 0.56
C LEU A 532 35.41 1.58 0.92
N THR A 533 35.66 1.39 2.21
CA THR A 533 35.81 0.09 2.85
C THR A 533 34.46 -0.58 3.10
N ASP A 534 34.46 -1.88 3.39
CA ASP A 534 33.22 -2.61 3.73
C ASP A 534 32.53 -2.03 4.97
N GLU A 535 33.31 -1.57 5.95
CA GLU A 535 32.83 -0.95 7.20
C GLU A 535 32.25 0.46 6.96
N GLU A 536 32.72 1.16 5.92
CA GLU A 536 32.27 2.52 5.60
C GLU A 536 30.99 2.55 4.77
N VAL A 537 30.62 1.47 4.07
CA VAL A 537 29.44 1.44 3.19
C VAL A 537 28.16 1.66 3.99
N GLU A 538 27.89 0.85 5.02
CA GLU A 538 26.67 0.98 5.82
C GLU A 538 26.65 2.29 6.62
N LYS A 539 27.81 2.74 7.11
CA LYS A 539 27.93 4.07 7.74
C LYS A 539 27.57 5.18 6.77
N THR A 540 28.04 5.11 5.51
CA THR A 540 27.72 6.09 4.47
C THR A 540 26.23 6.07 4.11
N LEU A 541 25.61 4.88 4.02
CA LEU A 541 24.16 4.75 3.81
C LEU A 541 23.37 5.47 4.91
N LYS A 542 23.77 5.31 6.17
CA LYS A 542 23.14 6.01 7.29
C LYS A 542 23.38 7.51 7.25
N ASP A 543 24.63 7.93 7.13
CA ASP A 543 25.03 9.33 7.31
C ASP A 543 24.62 10.21 6.11
N LYS A 544 24.67 9.67 4.89
CA LYS A 544 24.42 10.44 3.64
C LYS A 544 23.08 10.16 2.98
N PHE A 545 22.51 8.96 3.16
CA PHE A 545 21.25 8.56 2.53
C PHE A 545 20.11 8.37 3.53
N ASN A 546 20.39 8.48 4.84
CA ASN A 546 19.44 8.23 5.92
C ASN A 546 18.80 6.82 5.84
N ILE A 547 19.57 5.84 5.36
CA ILE A 547 19.17 4.43 5.26
C ILE A 547 19.76 3.65 6.44
N VAL A 548 18.90 2.90 7.14
CA VAL A 548 19.28 1.89 8.11
C VAL A 548 18.77 0.54 7.61
N LEU A 549 19.65 -0.44 7.50
CA LEU A 549 19.34 -1.79 7.02
C LEU A 549 19.02 -2.70 8.21
N GLU A 550 18.05 -3.60 8.03
CA GLU A 550 17.71 -4.62 9.04
C GLU A 550 18.64 -5.83 8.93
N ASN A 551 19.08 -6.16 7.70
CA ASN A 551 19.98 -7.24 7.39
C ASN A 551 21.32 -6.71 6.84
N LYS A 552 22.39 -7.48 7.04
CA LYS A 552 23.74 -7.15 6.56
C LYS A 552 23.76 -7.00 5.04
N LEU A 553 24.30 -5.90 4.55
CA LEU A 553 24.48 -5.69 3.11
C LEU A 553 25.65 -6.50 2.57
N VAL A 554 25.47 -7.08 1.38
CA VAL A 554 26.57 -7.58 0.55
C VAL A 554 26.73 -6.63 -0.65
N PRO A 555 27.68 -5.66 -0.61
CA PRO A 555 27.85 -4.75 -1.73
C PRO A 555 28.28 -5.51 -2.98
N VAL A 556 27.73 -5.13 -4.13
CA VAL A 556 28.05 -5.75 -5.42
C VAL A 556 28.43 -4.66 -6.41
N ASN A 557 29.70 -4.66 -6.84
CA ASN A 557 30.24 -3.93 -7.99
C ASN A 557 31.72 -4.35 -8.17
N VAL A 558 32.42 -3.80 -9.16
CA VAL A 558 33.88 -3.86 -9.19
C VAL A 558 34.45 -2.77 -8.29
N ARG A 559 35.26 -3.14 -7.29
CA ARG A 559 35.86 -2.22 -6.32
C ARG A 559 36.89 -1.32 -6.99
N GLY A 560 36.83 -0.01 -6.71
CA GLY A 560 37.80 0.97 -7.22
C GLY A 560 37.62 1.37 -8.69
N LEU A 561 36.67 0.78 -9.42
CA LEU A 561 36.18 1.43 -10.63
C LEU A 561 35.37 2.66 -10.19
N PRO A 562 35.60 3.84 -10.80
CA PRO A 562 34.60 4.90 -10.78
C PRO A 562 33.25 4.24 -11.08
N PRO A 563 32.14 4.64 -10.44
CA PRO A 563 30.89 4.38 -11.11
C PRO A 563 31.09 5.06 -12.44
N ASN A 564 31.05 4.29 -13.55
CA ASN A 564 30.71 4.91 -14.81
C ASN A 564 29.47 5.68 -14.45
N LEU A 565 29.60 7.01 -14.33
CA LEU A 565 28.47 7.85 -14.10
C LEU A 565 27.67 7.69 -15.37
N VAL A 566 26.80 6.70 -15.27
CA VAL A 566 25.58 6.61 -15.99
C VAL A 566 25.70 6.18 -17.47
N ASP A 567 26.81 5.56 -17.89
CA ASP A 567 26.94 4.96 -19.24
C ASP A 567 26.85 3.42 -19.29
N LYS A 568 26.83 2.72 -18.14
CA LYS A 568 26.54 1.26 -18.06
C LYS A 568 25.69 0.91 -16.84
N ILE A 569 24.79 1.81 -16.44
CA ILE A 569 23.59 1.40 -15.69
C ILE A 569 22.57 1.01 -16.74
#